data_AF-A0A8H5PT65-F1
#
_entry.id   AF-A0A8H5PT65-F1
#
_cell.length_a   1.000
_cell.length_b   1.000
_cell.length_c   1.000
_cell.angle_alpha   90.00
_cell.angle_beta   90.00
_cell.angle_gamma   90.00
#
_symmetry.space_group_name_H-M   'P 1'
#
loop_
_entity.id
_entity.type
_entity.pdbx_description
1 polymer ?
#
loop_
_entity_poly.entity_id
_entity_poly.type
_entity_poly.pdbx_seq_one_letter_code
_entity_poly.pdbx_strand_id
1 'polypeptide(L)'
;MECVTDDRVLKVLSEFKEYKITLVEWETPLLQRLGYPLASKADLLFLIPNEQIEAARHIVEANGLQDNGRPPSYMAEHARKGIRYVFGESSHKFILVPISWTGIQQKELVPLDSATLPCPLWTVPMPAICAAYLRILMRPDIQTMVRAMANADLSGIVAYSMFDMSYEGDYMPTPEDLEHLDAAEKERMAEKDALEMENALCSIKQWQFTEETEWARDMMLQLVSGKLSYDDLRPRSRPTLRLEPKAEDTQLK
;
A
#
# COMPACT_ATOMS: atom_id res chain seq x y z
N MET A 1 17.12 13.05 -12.22
CA MET A 1 17.13 11.58 -12.13
C MET A 1 16.68 11.08 -13.50
N GLU A 2 17.63 10.77 -14.39
CA GLU A 2 17.33 10.27 -15.74
C GLU A 2 16.95 8.80 -15.63
N CYS A 3 15.65 8.52 -15.63
CA CYS A 3 15.19 7.17 -15.88
C CYS A 3 15.39 6.94 -17.38
N VAL A 4 16.44 6.23 -17.77
CA VAL A 4 16.56 5.69 -19.12
C VAL A 4 15.53 4.57 -19.22
N THR A 5 14.27 4.95 -19.44
CA THR A 5 13.20 4.01 -19.71
C THR A 5 13.41 3.48 -21.12
N ASP A 6 13.52 2.15 -21.26
CA ASP A 6 13.57 1.45 -22.56
C ASP A 6 12.56 2.07 -23.54
N ASP A 7 12.99 2.33 -24.79
CA ASP A 7 12.18 3.01 -25.81
C ASP A 7 10.81 2.33 -25.99
N ARG A 8 10.71 1.01 -25.77
CA ARG A 8 9.45 0.26 -25.82
C ARG A 8 8.51 0.67 -24.68
N VAL A 9 9.04 0.90 -23.48
CA VAL A 9 8.25 1.37 -22.33
C VAL A 9 7.76 2.80 -22.57
N LEU A 10 8.62 3.68 -23.10
CA LEU A 10 8.21 5.04 -23.46
C LEU A 10 7.09 5.04 -24.51
N LYS A 11 7.20 4.17 -25.53
CA LYS A 11 6.16 3.97 -26.53
C LYS A 11 4.85 3.47 -25.92
N VAL A 12 4.90 2.47 -25.04
CA VAL A 12 3.72 1.97 -24.31
C VAL A 12 3.05 3.08 -23.49
N LEU A 13 3.82 3.84 -22.71
CA LEU A 13 3.27 4.93 -21.91
C LEU A 13 2.65 6.04 -22.78
N SER A 14 3.22 6.29 -23.96
CA SER A 14 2.67 7.26 -24.91
C SER A 14 1.35 6.75 -25.50
N GLU A 15 1.28 5.48 -25.91
CA GLU A 15 0.05 4.85 -26.38
C GLU A 15 -1.01 4.80 -25.26
N PHE A 16 -0.63 4.56 -24.00
CA PHE A 16 -1.55 4.65 -22.86
C PHE A 16 -2.21 6.01 -22.74
N LYS A 17 -1.48 7.10 -22.98
CA LYS A 17 -2.07 8.44 -23.04
C LYS A 17 -3.07 8.58 -24.19
N GLU A 18 -2.73 8.09 -25.38
CA GLU A 18 -3.60 8.15 -26.56
C GLU A 18 -4.91 7.37 -26.36
N TYR A 19 -4.81 6.17 -25.79
CA TYR A 19 -5.93 5.30 -25.48
C TYR A 19 -6.63 5.62 -24.15
N LYS A 20 -6.19 6.67 -23.44
CA LYS A 20 -6.73 7.11 -22.14
C LYS A 20 -6.73 6.00 -21.08
N ILE A 21 -5.69 5.18 -21.08
CA ILE A 21 -5.44 4.22 -20.02
C ILE A 21 -5.02 4.99 -18.78
N THR A 22 -5.77 4.79 -17.70
CA THR A 22 -5.50 5.38 -16.39
C THR A 22 -4.40 4.60 -15.70
N LEU A 23 -3.28 5.26 -15.43
CA LEU A 23 -2.22 4.71 -14.59
C LEU A 23 -2.36 5.27 -13.19
N VAL A 24 -2.45 4.40 -12.20
CA VAL A 24 -2.41 4.78 -10.79
C VAL A 24 -1.08 4.30 -10.21
N GLU A 25 -0.32 5.21 -9.61
CA GLU A 25 0.93 4.84 -8.94
C GLU A 25 0.67 3.92 -7.74
N TRP A 26 1.60 3.00 -7.49
CA TRP A 26 1.52 2.08 -6.36
C TRP A 26 2.91 1.66 -5.90
N GLU A 27 3.04 1.25 -4.64
CA GLU A 27 4.31 0.84 -4.02
C GLU A 27 5.35 1.98 -3.98
N THR A 28 6.60 1.74 -4.41
CA THR A 28 7.73 2.65 -4.18
C THR A 28 7.46 4.11 -4.62
N PRO A 29 6.92 4.41 -5.82
CA PRO A 29 6.58 5.78 -6.20
C PRO A 29 5.55 6.43 -5.26
N LEU A 30 4.51 5.68 -4.86
CA LEU A 30 3.49 6.15 -3.94
C LEU A 30 4.09 6.47 -2.56
N LEU A 31 4.88 5.55 -2.03
CA LEU A 31 5.54 5.69 -0.72
C LEU A 31 6.51 6.87 -0.69
N GLN A 32 7.31 7.04 -1.75
CA GLN A 32 8.20 8.19 -1.89
C GLN A 32 7.44 9.51 -1.92
N ARG A 33 6.30 9.58 -2.64
CA ARG A 33 5.45 10.78 -2.66
C ARG A 33 4.89 11.12 -1.28
N LEU A 34 4.66 10.11 -0.44
CA LEU A 34 4.23 10.29 0.94
C LEU A 34 5.36 10.66 1.91
N GLY A 35 6.59 10.86 1.41
CA GLY A 35 7.75 11.25 2.23
C GLY A 35 8.55 10.08 2.80
N TYR A 36 8.19 8.83 2.48
CA TYR A 36 8.95 7.66 2.96
C TYR A 36 10.27 7.53 2.17
N PRO A 37 11.47 7.59 2.79
CA PRO A 37 12.74 7.74 2.09
C PRO A 37 13.25 6.40 1.53
N LEU A 38 12.55 5.90 0.52
CA LEU A 38 12.93 4.69 -0.20
C LEU A 38 13.88 5.01 -1.35
N ALA A 39 14.86 4.14 -1.57
CA ALA A 39 15.67 4.17 -2.78
C ALA A 39 14.78 3.92 -4.02
N SER A 40 14.98 4.72 -5.07
CA SER A 40 14.25 4.55 -6.32
C SER A 40 14.52 3.16 -6.90
N LYS A 41 13.44 2.43 -7.20
CA LYS A 41 13.50 1.17 -7.93
C LYS A 41 13.33 1.46 -9.42
N ALA A 42 14.07 0.74 -10.24
CA ALA A 42 13.91 0.81 -11.70
C ALA A 42 12.68 0.02 -12.21
N ASP A 43 12.06 -0.81 -11.36
CA ASP A 43 10.80 -1.49 -11.67
C ASP A 43 9.65 -0.46 -11.70
N LEU A 44 8.81 -0.55 -12.72
CA LEU A 44 7.61 0.27 -12.89
C LEU A 44 6.39 -0.58 -12.58
N LEU A 45 5.60 -0.15 -11.59
CA LEU A 45 4.38 -0.82 -11.19
C LEU A 45 3.23 0.18 -11.15
N PHE A 46 2.16 -0.15 -11.87
CA PHE A 46 0.95 0.66 -11.93
C PHE A 46 -0.30 -0.17 -11.66
N LEU A 47 -1.23 0.40 -10.90
CA LEU A 47 -2.60 -0.09 -10.83
C LEU A 47 -3.40 0.46 -12.02
N ILE A 48 -4.19 -0.40 -12.64
CA ILE A 48 -5.01 -0.10 -13.82
C ILE A 48 -6.48 -0.38 -13.48
N PRO A 49 -7.43 0.47 -13.86
CA PRO A 49 -8.85 0.13 -13.72
C PRO A 49 -9.18 -1.22 -14.36
N ASN A 50 -10.03 -2.00 -13.71
CA ASN A 50 -10.28 -3.40 -14.09
C ASN A 50 -10.77 -3.53 -15.53
N GLU A 51 -11.60 -2.59 -15.97
CA GLU A 51 -12.16 -2.49 -17.30
C GLU A 51 -11.13 -2.14 -18.38
N GLN A 52 -9.97 -1.60 -18.00
CA GLN A 52 -8.90 -1.20 -18.90
C GLN A 52 -7.74 -2.21 -18.97
N ILE A 53 -7.70 -3.21 -18.08
CA ILE A 53 -6.53 -4.10 -17.95
C ILE A 53 -6.21 -4.88 -19.23
N GLU A 54 -7.23 -5.38 -19.94
CA GLU A 54 -7.03 -6.14 -21.19
C GLU A 54 -6.60 -5.23 -22.33
N ALA A 55 -7.15 -4.02 -22.41
CA ALA A 55 -6.71 -3.03 -23.40
C ALA A 55 -5.24 -2.61 -23.16
N ALA A 56 -4.88 -2.36 -21.90
CA ALA A 56 -3.51 -2.05 -21.51
C ALA A 56 -2.55 -3.20 -21.84
N ARG A 57 -2.97 -4.45 -21.58
CA ARG A 57 -2.22 -5.65 -21.98
C ARG A 57 -1.97 -5.71 -23.49
N HIS A 58 -3.00 -5.53 -24.30
CA HIS A 58 -2.85 -5.58 -25.77
C HIS A 58 -1.86 -4.54 -26.30
N ILE A 59 -1.89 -3.32 -25.74
CA ILE A 59 -0.92 -2.27 -26.08
C ILE A 59 0.50 -2.69 -25.71
N VAL A 60 0.70 -3.23 -24.50
CA VAL A 60 2.02 -3.69 -24.04
C VAL A 60 2.58 -4.80 -24.94
N GLU A 61 1.77 -5.81 -25.24
CA GLU A 61 2.16 -6.94 -26.09
C GLU A 61 2.44 -6.48 -27.54
N ALA A 62 1.63 -5.57 -28.08
CA ALA A 62 1.83 -5.00 -29.42
C ALA A 62 3.16 -4.22 -29.56
N ASN A 63 3.68 -3.70 -28.44
CA ASN A 63 4.97 -3.02 -28.37
C ASN A 63 6.14 -3.96 -28.05
N GLY A 64 5.90 -5.28 -28.06
CA GLY A 64 6.95 -6.30 -27.96
C GLY A 64 7.45 -6.56 -26.54
N LEU A 65 6.74 -6.08 -25.51
CA LEU A 65 6.98 -6.46 -24.12
C LEU A 65 6.34 -7.83 -23.84
N GLN A 66 7.13 -8.77 -23.35
CA GLN A 66 6.69 -10.13 -23.11
C GLN A 66 6.31 -10.34 -21.64
N ASP A 67 5.16 -10.97 -21.41
CA ASP A 67 4.79 -11.51 -20.11
C ASP A 67 5.77 -12.63 -19.76
N ASN A 68 6.38 -12.56 -18.58
CA ASN A 68 7.29 -13.60 -18.12
C ASN A 68 6.58 -14.78 -17.45
N GLY A 69 5.25 -14.79 -17.40
CA GLY A 69 4.41 -15.84 -16.84
C GLY A 69 4.58 -16.01 -15.33
N ARG A 70 5.30 -15.11 -14.65
CA ARG A 70 5.52 -15.17 -13.21
C ARG A 70 4.52 -14.28 -12.50
N PRO A 71 3.79 -14.79 -11.51
CA PRO A 71 2.91 -13.95 -10.72
C PRO A 71 3.73 -12.84 -10.05
N PRO A 72 3.19 -11.62 -9.98
CA PRO A 72 3.83 -10.54 -9.25
C PRO A 72 3.91 -10.90 -7.75
N SER A 73 5.12 -10.84 -7.17
CA SER A 73 5.40 -11.06 -5.74
C SER A 73 5.15 -9.79 -4.92
N TYR A 74 3.99 -9.16 -5.08
CA TYR A 74 3.66 -7.85 -4.50
C TYR A 74 2.48 -7.92 -3.53
N MET A 75 2.32 -6.87 -2.72
CA MET A 75 1.28 -6.76 -1.72
C MET A 75 -0.09 -6.58 -2.37
N ALA A 76 -1.01 -7.52 -2.11
CA ALA A 76 -2.32 -7.53 -2.74
C ALA A 76 -3.42 -8.20 -1.91
N GLU A 77 -4.62 -7.61 -1.97
CA GLU A 77 -5.85 -8.16 -1.43
C GLU A 77 -6.34 -9.37 -2.25
N HIS A 78 -6.02 -9.48 -3.54
CA HIS A 78 -6.46 -10.60 -4.39
C HIS A 78 -5.32 -11.24 -5.19
N ALA A 79 -4.28 -11.75 -4.53
CA ALA A 79 -3.12 -12.41 -5.15
C ALA A 79 -3.49 -13.32 -6.34
N ARG A 80 -2.69 -13.27 -7.42
CA ARG A 80 -2.84 -13.98 -8.73
C ARG A 80 -3.65 -13.31 -9.85
N LYS A 81 -4.02 -12.02 -9.73
CA LYS A 81 -4.72 -11.26 -10.78
C LYS A 81 -3.87 -10.23 -11.53
N GLY A 82 -2.55 -10.20 -11.31
CA GLY A 82 -1.63 -9.25 -11.94
C GLY A 82 -0.89 -9.83 -13.13
N ILE A 83 -0.50 -8.97 -14.08
CA ILE A 83 0.28 -9.34 -15.27
C ILE A 83 1.67 -8.67 -15.17
N ARG A 84 2.72 -9.41 -15.53
CA ARG A 84 4.11 -8.99 -15.31
C ARG A 84 4.93 -9.08 -16.59
N TYR A 85 5.39 -7.93 -17.06
CA TYR A 85 6.26 -7.82 -18.24
C TYR A 85 7.71 -7.54 -17.83
N VAL A 86 8.66 -7.97 -18.65
CA VAL A 86 10.10 -7.69 -18.46
C VAL A 86 10.58 -6.79 -19.58
N PHE A 87 11.43 -5.82 -19.26
CA PHE A 87 12.05 -4.91 -20.23
C PHE A 87 13.52 -4.64 -19.92
N GLY A 88 14.25 -4.13 -20.91
CA GLY A 88 15.69 -3.89 -20.85
C GLY A 88 16.55 -5.16 -20.76
N GLU A 89 17.87 -4.98 -20.78
CA GLU A 89 18.86 -6.05 -20.59
C GLU A 89 19.04 -6.43 -19.11
N SER A 90 18.56 -5.59 -18.19
CA SER A 90 18.89 -5.57 -16.76
C SER A 90 17.80 -6.11 -15.82
N SER A 91 16.86 -6.92 -16.31
CA SER A 91 15.79 -7.56 -15.49
C SER A 91 14.79 -6.59 -14.81
N HIS A 92 14.66 -5.36 -15.33
CA HIS A 92 13.63 -4.41 -14.89
C HIS A 92 12.23 -4.89 -15.31
N LYS A 93 11.25 -4.64 -14.43
CA LYS A 93 9.89 -5.15 -14.59
C LYS A 93 8.93 -4.01 -14.86
N PHE A 94 8.08 -4.18 -15.87
CA PHE A 94 6.93 -3.33 -16.12
C PHE A 94 5.70 -4.13 -15.73
N ILE A 95 4.99 -3.69 -14.68
CA ILE A 95 3.97 -4.49 -14.01
C ILE A 95 2.66 -3.73 -14.04
N LEU A 96 1.63 -4.40 -14.56
CA LEU A 96 0.28 -3.88 -14.60
C LEU A 96 -0.62 -4.78 -13.78
N VAL A 97 -1.30 -4.18 -12.81
CA VAL A 97 -2.14 -4.89 -11.87
C VAL A 97 -3.51 -4.21 -11.77
N PRO A 98 -4.61 -4.96 -11.64
CA PRO A 98 -5.93 -4.34 -11.56
C PRO A 98 -6.08 -3.52 -10.27
N ILE A 99 -6.80 -2.40 -10.29
CA ILE A 99 -7.00 -1.57 -9.09
C ILE A 99 -7.77 -2.32 -7.99
N SER A 100 -8.67 -3.24 -8.37
CA SER A 100 -9.39 -4.11 -7.41
C SER A 100 -8.45 -4.96 -6.56
N TRP A 101 -7.17 -5.09 -6.96
CA TRP A 101 -6.17 -5.83 -6.22
C TRP A 101 -5.85 -5.24 -4.86
N THR A 102 -6.21 -3.98 -4.64
CA THR A 102 -5.99 -3.25 -3.38
C THR A 102 -7.28 -2.93 -2.64
N GLY A 103 -8.45 -3.18 -3.26
CA GLY A 103 -9.76 -2.75 -2.76
C GLY A 103 -10.02 -1.24 -2.88
N ILE A 104 -9.14 -0.49 -3.57
CA ILE A 104 -9.33 0.93 -3.85
C ILE A 104 -10.38 1.10 -4.95
N GLN A 105 -11.25 2.08 -4.77
CA GLN A 105 -12.28 2.43 -5.74
C GLN A 105 -11.79 3.51 -6.69
N GLN A 106 -12.27 3.48 -7.94
CA GLN A 106 -11.92 4.47 -8.95
C GLN A 106 -12.29 5.91 -8.55
N LYS A 107 -13.36 6.08 -7.77
CA LYS A 107 -13.79 7.39 -7.25
C LYS A 107 -12.86 7.98 -6.18
N GLU A 108 -11.96 7.17 -5.62
CA GLU A 108 -10.95 7.59 -4.64
C GLU A 108 -9.66 8.08 -5.33
N LEU A 109 -9.58 7.99 -6.66
CA LEU A 109 -8.41 8.41 -7.41
C LEU A 109 -8.33 9.93 -7.54
N VAL A 110 -7.12 10.46 -7.38
CA VAL A 110 -6.80 11.88 -7.52
C VAL A 110 -5.77 12.03 -8.65
N PRO A 111 -5.98 12.93 -9.62
CA PRO A 111 -4.99 13.14 -10.67
C PRO A 111 -3.70 13.71 -10.08
N LEU A 112 -2.56 13.26 -10.60
CA LEU A 112 -1.25 13.82 -10.32
C LEU A 112 -0.75 14.65 -11.49
N ASP A 113 -0.33 15.86 -11.19
CA ASP A 113 0.46 16.68 -12.11
C ASP A 113 1.90 16.15 -12.13
N SER A 114 2.12 15.04 -12.85
CA SER A 114 3.44 14.47 -13.04
C SER A 114 4.02 14.90 -14.38
N ALA A 115 5.16 15.61 -14.34
CA ALA A 115 5.94 15.96 -15.53
C ALA A 115 6.92 14.86 -15.96
N THR A 116 7.04 13.76 -15.20
CA THR A 116 8.09 12.76 -15.38
C THR A 116 7.73 11.64 -16.35
N LEU A 117 6.45 11.37 -16.54
CA LEU A 117 5.96 10.34 -17.47
C LEU A 117 5.15 10.97 -18.61
N PRO A 118 5.19 10.40 -19.82
CA PRO A 118 4.47 10.95 -20.97
C PRO A 118 2.94 10.76 -20.89
N CYS A 119 2.42 10.20 -19.79
CA CYS A 119 1.01 9.90 -19.56
C CYS A 119 0.50 10.50 -18.24
N PRO A 120 -0.80 10.88 -18.17
CA PRO A 120 -1.42 11.30 -16.91
C PRO A 120 -1.32 10.20 -15.86
N LEU A 121 -0.78 10.54 -14.70
CA LEU A 121 -0.67 9.64 -13.56
C LEU A 121 -1.75 10.00 -12.53
N TRP A 122 -2.24 9.00 -11.83
CA TRP A 122 -3.20 9.14 -10.75
C TRP A 122 -2.60 8.58 -9.47
N THR A 123 -3.11 9.06 -8.35
CA THR A 123 -2.75 8.56 -7.03
C THR A 123 -4.00 8.40 -6.17
N VAL A 124 -3.77 8.03 -4.93
CA VAL A 124 -4.79 7.79 -3.91
C VAL A 124 -4.47 8.63 -2.67
N PRO A 125 -5.49 9.13 -1.96
CA PRO A 125 -5.29 9.88 -0.73
C PRO A 125 -4.90 8.94 0.42
N MET A 126 -4.25 9.49 1.45
CA MET A 126 -3.80 8.75 2.63
C MET A 126 -4.84 7.77 3.22
N PRO A 127 -6.12 8.14 3.38
CA PRO A 127 -7.13 7.26 3.97
C PRO A 127 -7.34 5.98 3.14
N ALA A 128 -7.40 6.12 1.81
CA ALA A 128 -7.60 5.00 0.90
C ALA A 128 -6.40 4.04 0.90
N ILE A 129 -5.18 4.59 1.00
CA ILE A 129 -3.94 3.80 1.10
C ILE A 129 -3.91 3.01 2.41
N CYS A 130 -4.13 3.69 3.54
CA CYS A 130 -4.17 3.03 4.85
C CYS A 130 -5.24 1.94 4.89
N ALA A 131 -6.44 2.20 4.36
CA ALA A 131 -7.50 1.19 4.25
C ALA A 131 -7.05 -0.01 3.39
N ALA A 132 -6.37 0.22 2.27
CA ALA A 132 -5.84 -0.85 1.42
C ALA A 132 -4.83 -1.74 2.15
N TYR A 133 -3.85 -1.14 2.84
CA TYR A 133 -2.87 -1.91 3.62
C TYR A 133 -3.53 -2.66 4.79
N LEU A 134 -4.50 -2.06 5.47
CA LEU A 134 -5.27 -2.73 6.52
C LEU A 134 -6.03 -3.95 5.98
N ARG A 135 -6.71 -3.84 4.83
CA ARG A 135 -7.37 -4.98 4.18
C ARG A 135 -6.38 -6.11 3.92
N ILE A 136 -5.21 -5.78 3.35
CA ILE A 136 -4.15 -6.74 3.07
C ILE A 136 -3.68 -7.43 4.36
N LEU A 137 -3.37 -6.68 5.41
CA LEU A 137 -2.91 -7.20 6.70
C LEU A 137 -3.93 -8.10 7.39
N MET A 138 -5.22 -7.80 7.25
CA MET A 138 -6.30 -8.56 7.88
C MET A 138 -6.69 -9.84 7.14
N ARG A 139 -6.09 -10.14 5.97
CA ARG A 139 -6.42 -11.36 5.23
C ARG A 139 -5.94 -12.62 5.97
N PRO A 140 -6.80 -13.66 6.10
CA PRO A 140 -6.46 -14.88 6.83
C PRO A 140 -5.35 -15.71 6.17
N ASP A 141 -5.25 -15.68 4.85
CA ASP A 141 -4.34 -16.54 4.08
C ASP A 141 -3.13 -15.78 3.50
N ILE A 142 -2.76 -14.66 4.11
CA ILE A 142 -1.62 -13.88 3.62
C ILE A 142 -0.29 -14.57 3.98
N GLN A 143 0.61 -14.66 3.01
CA GLN A 143 1.96 -15.17 3.25
C GLN A 143 2.69 -14.28 4.27
N THR A 144 3.44 -14.90 5.20
CA THR A 144 4.14 -14.19 6.28
C THR A 144 5.01 -13.04 5.78
N MET A 145 5.68 -13.21 4.65
CA MET A 145 6.51 -12.17 4.04
C MET A 145 5.68 -10.99 3.51
N VAL A 146 4.57 -11.25 2.82
CA VAL A 146 3.69 -10.18 2.29
C VAL A 146 3.07 -9.40 3.46
N ARG A 147 2.72 -10.08 4.55
CA ARG A 147 2.24 -9.43 5.77
C ARG A 147 3.32 -8.55 6.40
N ALA A 148 4.55 -9.05 6.52
CA ALA A 148 5.66 -8.27 7.06
C ALA A 148 5.94 -7.01 6.23
N MET A 149 5.91 -7.13 4.90
CA MET A 149 6.05 -5.98 3.99
C MET A 149 4.90 -4.99 4.16
N ALA A 150 3.65 -5.45 4.20
CA ALA A 150 2.49 -4.58 4.36
C ALA A 150 2.48 -3.87 5.71
N ASN A 151 3.01 -4.52 6.74
CA ASN A 151 3.16 -3.93 8.07
C ASN A 151 4.23 -2.84 8.06
N ALA A 152 5.41 -3.16 7.48
CA ALA A 152 6.50 -2.19 7.35
C ALA A 152 6.08 -0.95 6.55
N ASP A 153 5.39 -1.14 5.43
CA ASP A 153 4.88 -0.04 4.61
C ASP A 153 3.83 0.79 5.35
N LEU A 154 2.84 0.17 5.98
CA LEU A 154 1.81 0.91 6.72
C LEU A 154 2.41 1.69 7.89
N SER A 155 3.32 1.05 8.65
CA SER A 155 4.03 1.69 9.76
C SER A 155 4.90 2.84 9.28
N GLY A 156 5.62 2.67 8.17
CA GLY A 156 6.38 3.74 7.52
C GLY A 156 5.46 4.89 7.10
N ILE A 157 4.40 4.62 6.34
CA ILE A 157 3.44 5.64 5.93
C ILE A 157 2.95 6.46 7.14
N VAL A 158 2.55 5.80 8.22
CA VAL A 158 2.10 6.48 9.46
C VAL A 158 3.22 7.31 10.06
N ALA A 159 4.41 6.74 10.27
CA ALA A 159 5.54 7.42 10.88
C ALA A 159 5.91 8.70 10.12
N TYR A 160 6.20 8.60 8.83
CA TYR A 160 6.69 9.73 8.03
C TYR A 160 5.62 10.76 7.67
N SER A 161 4.34 10.40 7.72
CA SER A 161 3.27 11.35 7.41
C SER A 161 2.68 12.06 8.63
N MET A 162 2.88 11.52 9.83
CA MET A 162 2.23 12.02 11.05
C MET A 162 3.18 12.48 12.14
N PHE A 163 4.42 11.99 12.14
CA PHE A 163 5.40 12.26 13.20
C PHE A 163 6.63 12.94 12.63
N ASP A 164 7.34 13.68 13.50
CA ASP A 164 8.58 14.34 13.12
C ASP A 164 9.71 13.32 12.99
N MET A 165 9.96 12.85 11.77
CA MET A 165 11.04 11.90 11.48
C MET A 165 12.41 12.58 11.24
N SER A 166 12.58 13.86 11.61
CA SER A 166 13.85 14.59 11.38
C SER A 166 15.06 14.01 12.11
N TYR A 167 14.82 13.24 13.17
CA TYR A 167 15.86 12.53 13.93
C TYR A 167 16.30 11.22 13.26
N GLU A 168 15.71 10.82 12.15
CA GLU A 168 16.11 9.58 11.48
C GLU A 168 17.54 9.68 10.93
N GLY A 169 18.41 8.76 11.36
CA GLY A 169 19.84 8.78 11.06
C GLY A 169 20.67 9.42 12.17
N ASP A 170 20.03 10.10 13.13
CA ASP A 170 20.64 10.49 14.38
C ASP A 170 20.70 9.30 15.35
N TYR A 171 21.59 9.41 16.33
CA TYR A 171 21.69 8.42 17.40
C TYR A 171 20.41 8.46 18.24
N MET A 172 19.59 7.40 18.13
CA MET A 172 18.43 7.23 18.99
C MET A 172 18.92 7.10 20.43
N PRO A 173 18.50 7.98 21.36
CA PRO A 173 18.96 7.92 22.74
C PRO A 173 18.58 6.58 23.35
N THR A 174 19.55 5.89 23.94
CA THR A 174 19.29 4.68 24.74
C THR A 174 18.67 5.08 26.08
N PRO A 175 18.00 4.17 26.80
CA PRO A 175 17.53 4.43 28.15
C PRO A 175 18.63 5.02 29.07
N GLU A 176 19.87 4.58 28.91
CA GLU A 176 21.04 5.09 29.62
C GLU A 176 21.38 6.54 29.25
N ASP A 177 21.25 6.93 27.99
CA ASP A 177 21.42 8.35 27.57
C ASP A 177 20.29 9.23 28.12
N LEU A 178 19.08 8.68 28.19
CA LEU A 178 17.92 9.37 28.76
C LEU A 178 18.09 9.59 30.27
N GLU A 179 18.80 8.73 31.01
CA GLU A 179 19.07 8.96 32.44
C GLU A 179 19.83 10.26 32.69
N HIS A 180 20.70 10.66 31.77
CA HIS A 180 21.52 11.87 31.85
C HIS A 180 20.82 13.16 31.44
N LEU A 181 19.65 13.08 30.80
CA LEU A 181 18.83 14.26 30.50
C LEU A 181 18.25 14.84 31.79
N ASP A 182 18.22 16.18 31.85
CA ASP A 182 17.57 16.86 32.95
C ASP A 182 16.03 16.67 32.90
N ALA A 183 15.37 16.98 34.02
CA ALA A 183 13.91 16.79 34.11
C ALA A 183 13.14 17.64 33.08
N ALA A 184 13.65 18.83 32.74
CA ALA A 184 12.99 19.74 31.80
C ALA A 184 13.14 19.27 30.35
N GLU A 185 14.25 18.63 30.00
CA GLU A 185 14.45 18.00 28.68
C GLU A 185 13.55 16.78 28.51
N LYS A 186 13.42 15.93 29.54
CA LYS A 186 12.50 14.79 29.55
C LYS A 186 11.05 15.23 29.39
N GLU A 187 10.63 16.25 30.15
CA GLU A 187 9.28 16.81 30.07
C GLU A 187 8.99 17.37 28.68
N ARG A 188 9.92 18.14 28.10
CA ARG A 188 9.76 18.71 26.75
C ARG A 188 9.63 17.63 25.67
N MET A 189 10.39 16.54 25.77
CA MET A 189 10.30 15.42 24.84
C MET A 189 8.94 14.72 24.95
N ALA A 190 8.49 14.43 26.19
CA ALA A 190 7.19 13.82 26.42
C ALA A 190 6.02 14.72 25.95
N GLU A 191 6.11 16.04 26.16
CA GLU A 191 5.13 17.00 25.67
C GLU A 191 5.09 17.05 24.13
N LYS A 192 6.25 17.02 23.48
CA LYS A 192 6.36 16.95 22.02
C LYS A 192 5.69 15.69 21.49
N ASP A 193 6.04 14.52 22.02
CA ASP A 193 5.49 13.24 21.58
C ASP A 193 3.97 13.17 21.78
N ALA A 194 3.47 13.69 22.91
CA ALA A 194 2.04 13.77 23.20
C ALA A 194 1.30 14.68 22.22
N LEU A 195 1.90 15.84 21.88
CA LEU A 195 1.32 16.78 20.92
C LEU A 195 1.30 16.21 19.50
N GLU A 196 2.37 15.55 19.06
CA GLU A 196 2.42 14.87 17.76
C GLU A 196 1.37 13.77 17.67
N MET A 197 1.24 12.95 18.72
CA MET A 197 0.20 11.95 18.83
C MET A 197 -1.21 12.56 18.74
N GLU A 198 -1.47 13.64 19.47
CA GLU A 198 -2.77 14.31 19.44
C GLU A 198 -3.09 14.87 18.04
N ASN A 199 -2.12 15.50 17.39
CA ASN A 199 -2.24 16.04 16.05
C ASN A 199 -2.52 14.92 15.02
N ALA A 200 -1.79 13.80 15.11
CA ALA A 200 -1.99 12.63 14.27
C ALA A 200 -3.42 12.09 14.41
N LEU A 201 -3.89 11.90 15.64
CA LEU A 201 -5.25 11.42 15.90
C LEU A 201 -6.33 12.41 15.44
N CYS A 202 -6.10 13.71 15.58
CA CYS A 202 -7.00 14.74 15.07
C CYS A 202 -7.08 14.74 13.55
N SER A 203 -5.93 14.57 12.87
CA SER A 203 -5.86 14.43 11.41
C SER A 203 -6.66 13.23 10.93
N ILE A 204 -6.48 12.04 11.54
CA ILE A 204 -7.21 10.81 11.16
C ILE A 204 -8.72 10.97 11.35
N LYS A 205 -9.18 11.70 12.37
CA LYS A 205 -10.63 11.99 12.56
C LYS A 205 -11.21 12.84 11.42
N GLN A 206 -10.40 13.66 10.76
CA GLN A 206 -10.84 14.53 9.66
C GLN A 206 -10.72 13.87 8.29
N TRP A 207 -10.05 12.73 8.20
CA TRP A 207 -9.91 11.97 6.96
C TRP A 207 -11.27 11.63 6.35
N GLN A 208 -11.35 11.71 5.02
CA GLN A 208 -12.55 11.35 4.27
C GLN A 208 -12.40 9.92 3.78
N PHE A 209 -13.15 9.02 4.37
CA PHE A 209 -13.28 7.63 3.91
C PHE A 209 -14.58 7.48 3.12
N THR A 210 -14.60 6.48 2.26
CA THR A 210 -15.85 6.01 1.64
C THR A 210 -16.65 5.18 2.63
N GLU A 211 -17.96 5.00 2.40
CA GLU A 211 -18.81 4.17 3.27
C GLU A 211 -18.24 2.74 3.48
N GLU A 212 -17.61 2.18 2.45
CA GLU A 212 -16.99 0.84 2.49
C GLU A 212 -15.66 0.79 3.24
N THR A 213 -15.05 1.94 3.54
CA THR A 213 -13.73 2.06 4.16
C THR A 213 -13.74 2.79 5.49
N GLU A 214 -14.91 3.26 5.94
CA GLU A 214 -15.06 3.97 7.21
C GLU A 214 -14.60 3.14 8.42
N TRP A 215 -14.71 1.80 8.35
CA TRP A 215 -14.19 0.90 9.38
C TRP A 215 -12.68 1.05 9.62
N ALA A 216 -11.93 1.49 8.60
CA ALA A 216 -10.48 1.67 8.69
C ALA A 216 -10.12 2.84 9.61
N ARG A 217 -11.00 3.84 9.78
CA ARG A 217 -10.75 4.99 10.64
C ARG A 217 -10.49 4.57 12.09
N ASP A 218 -11.39 3.76 12.66
CA ASP A 218 -11.25 3.31 14.04
C ASP A 218 -10.00 2.46 14.24
N MET A 219 -9.69 1.61 13.27
CA MET A 219 -8.46 0.81 13.31
C MET A 219 -7.20 1.67 13.24
N MET A 220 -7.15 2.67 12.37
CA MET A 220 -6.03 3.60 12.30
C MET A 220 -5.87 4.39 13.61
N LEU A 221 -6.98 4.84 14.22
CA LEU A 221 -6.94 5.50 15.53
C LEU A 221 -6.36 4.59 16.62
N GLN A 222 -6.75 3.31 16.63
CA GLN A 222 -6.23 2.34 17.60
C GLN A 222 -4.75 2.02 17.38
N LEU A 223 -4.32 1.88 16.12
CA LEU A 223 -2.92 1.63 15.77
C LEU A 223 -2.03 2.82 16.13
N VAL A 224 -2.42 4.02 15.72
CA VAL A 224 -1.63 5.25 15.97
C VAL A 224 -1.55 5.56 17.46
N SER A 225 -2.64 5.37 18.20
CA SER A 225 -2.62 5.55 19.67
C SER A 225 -1.89 4.44 20.45
N GLY A 226 -1.36 3.42 19.78
CA GLY A 226 -0.69 2.28 20.41
C GLY A 226 -1.62 1.33 21.19
N LYS A 227 -2.95 1.51 21.09
CA LYS A 227 -3.94 0.62 21.72
C LYS A 227 -4.02 -0.74 21.04
N LEU A 228 -3.65 -0.79 19.76
CA LEU A 228 -3.59 -2.00 18.95
C LEU A 228 -2.19 -2.11 18.36
N SER A 229 -1.55 -3.28 18.48
CA SER A 229 -0.32 -3.58 17.75
C SER A 229 -0.64 -3.99 16.31
N TYR A 230 0.23 -3.66 15.37
CA TYR A 230 0.15 -4.17 14.00
C TYR A 230 0.22 -5.70 13.94
N ASP A 231 0.92 -6.34 14.88
CA ASP A 231 1.00 -7.80 14.96
C ASP A 231 -0.33 -8.43 15.38
N ASP A 232 -1.16 -7.68 16.10
CA ASP A 232 -2.48 -8.08 16.59
C ASP A 232 -3.60 -7.86 15.55
N LEU A 233 -3.27 -7.32 14.37
CA LEU A 233 -4.15 -7.27 13.20
C LEU A 233 -4.38 -8.69 12.64
N ARG A 234 -5.02 -9.56 13.42
CA ARG A 234 -5.47 -10.88 12.97
C ARG A 234 -6.93 -10.77 12.56
N PRO A 235 -7.37 -11.51 11.52
CA PRO A 235 -8.78 -11.71 11.32
C PRO A 235 -9.36 -12.37 12.58
N ARG A 236 -10.47 -11.84 13.09
CA ARG A 236 -11.30 -12.59 14.05
C ARG A 236 -11.54 -13.96 13.44
N SER A 237 -11.07 -15.01 14.09
CA SER A 237 -11.46 -16.38 13.75
C SER A 237 -12.98 -16.38 13.66
N ARG A 238 -13.55 -16.73 12.49
CA ARG A 238 -15.00 -16.96 12.40
C ARG A 238 -15.37 -17.93 13.53
N PRO A 239 -16.46 -17.70 14.29
CA PRO A 239 -16.99 -18.74 15.14
C PRO A 239 -17.22 -19.95 14.23
N THR A 240 -16.51 -21.05 14.51
CA THR A 240 -16.85 -22.36 13.96
C THR A 240 -18.28 -22.62 14.40
N LEU A 241 -19.24 -22.35 13.52
CA LEU A 241 -20.54 -23.01 13.57
C LEU A 241 -20.23 -24.49 13.40
N ARG A 242 -20.04 -25.19 14.52
CA ARG A 242 -20.14 -26.64 14.58
C ARG A 242 -21.56 -26.95 14.13
N LEU A 243 -21.72 -27.23 12.84
CA LEU A 243 -22.82 -28.05 12.37
C LEU A 243 -22.58 -29.41 12.99
N GLU A 244 -23.23 -29.66 14.13
CA GLU A 244 -23.37 -31.02 14.63
C GLU A 244 -24.06 -31.85 13.54
N PRO A 245 -23.52 -33.02 13.18
CA PRO A 245 -24.21 -33.90 12.25
C PRO A 245 -25.53 -34.30 12.88
N LYS A 246 -26.64 -33.94 12.23
CA LYS A 246 -27.95 -34.51 12.53
C LYS A 246 -27.82 -36.02 12.37
N ALA A 247 -28.11 -36.76 13.43
CA ALA A 247 -28.27 -38.19 13.38
C ALA A 247 -29.34 -38.54 12.34
N GLU A 248 -28.96 -39.32 11.34
CA GLU A 248 -29.92 -39.99 10.45
C GLU A 248 -30.61 -41.10 11.25
N ASP A 249 -31.85 -40.83 11.64
CA ASP A 249 -32.82 -41.88 12.00
C ASP A 249 -33.11 -42.71 10.75
N THR A 250 -32.38 -43.81 10.58
CA THR A 250 -32.81 -44.91 9.71
C THR A 250 -33.33 -46.03 10.60
N GLN A 251 -34.61 -45.96 10.96
CA GLN A 251 -35.31 -47.13 11.49
C GLN A 251 -35.66 -48.08 10.36
N LEU A 252 -35.15 -49.30 10.47
CA LEU A 252 -35.66 -50.48 9.78
C LEU A 252 -37.14 -50.68 10.09
N LYS A 253 -37.94 -50.91 9.04
CA LYS A 253 -38.84 -52.08 8.93
C LYS A 253 -39.28 -52.28 7.49
#